data_AF-A0A379QKP4-F1
#
_entry.id   AF-A0A379QKP4-F1
#
_cell.length_a   1.000
_cell.length_b   1.000
_cell.length_c   1.000
_cell.angle_alpha   90.00
_cell.angle_beta   90.00
_cell.angle_gamma   90.00
#
_symmetry.space_group_name_H-M   'P 1'
#
loop_
_entity.id
_entity.type
_entity.pdbx_description
1 polymer ?
#
loop_
_entity_poly.entity_id
_entity_poly.type
_entity_poly.pdbx_seq_one_letter_code
_entity_poly.pdbx_strand_id
1 'polypeptide(L)' 'MGTPRFTPEFKEEAVRQITEWGYSIAEVSERLGVSAHSLYK' A
#
# COMPACT_ATOMS: atom_id res chain seq x y z
N MET A 1 -3.06 17.54 12.50
CA MET A 1 -3.20 16.54 11.43
C MET A 1 -2.25 15.39 11.74
N GLY A 2 -2.74 14.32 12.36
CA GLY A 2 -1.92 13.16 12.69
C GLY A 2 -1.61 12.38 11.41
N THR A 3 -0.36 11.99 11.21
CA THR A 3 0.01 11.08 10.13
C THR A 3 -0.84 9.81 10.27
N PRO A 4 -1.56 9.37 9.23
CA PRO A 4 -2.26 8.10 9.27
C PRO A 4 -1.21 7.02 9.57
N ARG A 5 -1.32 6.40 10.76
CA ARG A 5 -0.47 5.29 11.17
C ARG A 5 -0.98 4.06 10.44
N PHE A 6 -0.49 3.85 9.22
CA PHE A 6 -0.66 2.58 8.54
C PHE A 6 -0.07 1.49 9.43
N THR A 7 -0.89 0.50 9.78
CA THR A 7 -0.43 -0.65 10.54
C THR A 7 0.59 -1.44 9.71
N PRO A 8 1.56 -2.12 10.33
CA PRO A 8 2.50 -2.95 9.59
C PRO A 8 1.79 -4.02 8.72
N GLU A 9 0.69 -4.58 9.21
CA GLU A 9 -0.18 -5.50 8.47
C GLU A 9 -0.70 -4.90 7.15
N PHE A 10 -0.94 -3.58 7.14
CA PHE A 10 -1.41 -2.87 5.96
C PHE A 10 -0.33 -2.79 4.86
N LYS A 11 0.93 -2.60 5.26
CA LYS A 11 2.05 -2.63 4.32
C LYS A 11 2.27 -4.04 3.76
N GLU A 12 2.12 -5.06 4.59
CA GLU A 12 2.23 -6.47 4.18
C GLU A 12 1.18 -6.84 3.13
N GLU A 13 -0.08 -6.41 3.32
CA GLU A 13 -1.13 -6.70 2.34
C GLU A 13 -0.92 -5.96 1.01
N ALA A 14 -0.41 -4.72 1.07
CA ALA A 14 -0.02 -3.99 -0.14
C ALA A 14 1.07 -4.74 -0.92
N VAL A 15 2.08 -5.26 -0.22
CA VAL A 15 3.15 -6.05 -0.83
C VAL A 15 2.60 -7.36 -1.42
N ARG A 16 1.77 -8.11 -0.69
CA ARG A 16 1.15 -9.35 -1.21
C ARG A 16 0.30 -9.11 -2.46
N GLN A 17 -0.46 -8.03 -2.50
CA GLN A 17 -1.24 -7.68 -3.70
C GLN A 17 -0.34 -7.41 -4.93
N ILE A 18 0.83 -6.82 -4.72
CA ILE A 18 1.78 -6.58 -5.82
C ILE A 18 2.49 -7.88 -6.22
N THR A 19 2.98 -8.66 -5.24
CA THR A 19 3.84 -9.82 -5.49
C THR A 19 3.09 -11.10 -5.80
N GLU A 20 2.02 -11.42 -5.06
CA GLU A 20 1.26 -12.66 -5.23
C GLU A 20 0.16 -12.51 -6.29
N TRP A 21 -0.48 -11.34 -6.37
CA TRP A 21 -1.62 -11.12 -7.27
C TRP A 21 -1.24 -10.36 -8.55
N GLY A 22 -0.02 -9.80 -8.61
CA GLY A 22 0.47 -9.08 -9.78
C GLY A 22 -0.20 -7.73 -10.01
N TYR A 23 -0.87 -7.17 -9.00
CA TYR A 23 -1.51 -5.86 -9.13
C TYR A 23 -0.47 -4.75 -9.25
N SER A 24 -0.81 -3.73 -10.05
CA SER A 24 0.05 -2.56 -10.20
C SER A 24 0.03 -1.72 -8.93
N ILE A 25 1.18 -1.14 -8.60
CA ILE A 25 1.36 -0.25 -7.43
C ILE A 25 0.34 0.90 -7.46
N ALA A 26 -0.01 1.42 -8.64
CA ALA A 26 -1.03 2.44 -8.81
C ALA A 26 -2.43 1.96 -8.37
N GLU A 27 -2.83 0.77 -8.80
CA GLU A 27 -4.14 0.20 -8.46
C GLU A 27 -4.24 -0.14 -6.97
N VAL A 28 -3.16 -0.69 -6.40
CA VAL A 28 -3.06 -0.97 -4.96
C VAL A 28 -3.08 0.35 -4.16
N SER A 29 -2.36 1.37 -4.62
CA SER A 29 -2.33 2.72 -4.03
C SER A 29 -3.71 3.38 -4.02
N GLU A 30 -4.45 3.33 -5.14
CA GLU A 30 -5.80 3.86 -5.25
C GLU A 30 -6.80 3.10 -4.38
N ARG A 31 -6.77 1.76 -4.40
CA ARG A 31 -7.64 0.92 -3.55
C ARG A 31 -7.41 1.14 -2.06
N LEU A 32 -6.15 1.31 -1.68
CA LEU A 32 -5.73 1.50 -0.29
C LEU A 32 -5.84 2.96 0.16
N GLY A 33 -6.14 3.90 -0.75
CA GLY A 33 -6.21 5.33 -0.42
C GLY A 33 -4.87 5.91 0.06
N VAL A 34 -3.76 5.28 -0.33
CA VAL A 34 -2.41 5.70 0.04
C VAL A 34 -1.69 6.23 -1.17
N SER A 35 -0.69 7.09 -0.97
CA SER A 35 0.20 7.44 -2.06
C SER A 35 1.15 6.28 -2.34
N ALA A 36 1.38 5.96 -3.61
CA ALA A 36 2.40 4.99 -4.03
C ALA A 36 3.77 5.30 -3.41
N HIS A 37 4.07 6.57 -3.12
CA HIS A 37 5.29 7.00 -2.46
C HIS A 37 5.43 6.49 -1.01
N SER A 38 4.31 6.24 -0.31
CA SER A 38 4.29 5.63 1.02
C SER A 38 4.56 4.13 0.99
N LEU A 39 4.44 3.47 -0.17
CA LEU A 39 4.78 2.06 -0.35
C LEU A 39 6.28 1.83 -0.56
N TYR A 40 7.00 2.86 -1.00
CA TYR A 40 8.47 2.83 -1.13
C TYR A 40 9.21 3.27 0.13
N LYS A 41 8.52 3.84 1.12
CA LYS A 41 9.10 4.39 2.35
C LYS A 41 8.89 3.47 3.56
#